data_AF-A0A9X1KZW2-F1
#
_entry.id   AF-A0A9X1KZW2-F1
#
_cell.length_a   1.000
_cell.length_b   1.000
_cell.length_c   1.000
_cell.angle_alpha   90.00
_cell.angle_beta   90.00
_cell.angle_gamma   90.00
#
_symmetry.space_group_name_H-M   'P 1'
#
loop_
_entity.id
_entity.type
_entity.pdbx_description
1 polymer ?
#
loop_
_entity_poly.entity_id
_entity_poly.type
_entity_poly.pdbx_seq_one_letter_code
_entity_poly.pdbx_strand_id
1 'polypeptide(L)'
;MSAYLKDVLMPLMILGPMVIGLILFVKTLTTYFLKKRMVEKGYVDQESVAILAKEEEKDNKMTTLKWGLVVFFGGLALIILEFIDYGPESPLPYGVFALSVSLGFLLHFLISGGLNKKD
;
A
#
# COMPACT_ATOMS: atom_id res chain seq x y z
N MET A 1 -20.72 29.57 -5.08
CA MET A 1 -19.86 28.70 -5.92
C MET A 1 -19.12 27.62 -5.10
N SER A 2 -18.55 27.94 -3.93
CA SER A 2 -17.74 26.99 -3.14
C SER A 2 -18.53 25.83 -2.47
N ALA A 3 -19.81 26.03 -2.13
CA ALA A 3 -20.65 24.98 -1.54
C ALA A 3 -20.94 23.84 -2.54
N TYR A 4 -21.35 24.19 -3.77
CA TYR A 4 -21.59 23.23 -4.85
C TYR A 4 -20.35 22.41 -5.22
N LEU A 5 -19.17 23.02 -5.22
CA LEU A 5 -17.91 22.32 -5.46
C LEU A 5 -17.62 21.28 -4.37
N LYS A 6 -17.90 21.58 -3.09
CA LYS A 6 -17.72 20.62 -1.99
C LYS A 6 -18.71 19.45 -2.07
N ASP A 7 -19.97 19.73 -2.43
CA ASP A 7 -21.02 18.70 -2.54
C ASP A 7 -20.74 17.68 -3.66
N VAL A 8 -20.06 18.10 -4.73
CA VAL A 8 -19.68 17.19 -5.84
C VAL A 8 -18.31 16.54 -5.58
N LEU A 9 -17.37 17.27 -4.98
CA LEU A 9 -16.00 16.78 -4.76
C LEU A 9 -15.92 15.72 -3.65
N MET A 10 -16.68 15.88 -2.57
CA MET A 10 -16.68 14.95 -1.43
C MET A 10 -17.07 13.52 -1.82
N PRO A 11 -18.19 13.26 -2.55
CA PRO A 11 -18.52 11.91 -2.99
C PRO A 11 -17.51 11.36 -4.01
N LEU A 12 -16.93 12.20 -4.87
CA LEU A 12 -15.91 11.77 -5.83
C LEU A 12 -14.64 11.26 -5.12
N MET A 13 -14.23 11.94 -4.05
CA MET A 13 -13.04 11.60 -3.26
C MET A 13 -13.20 10.29 -2.48
N ILE A 14 -14.43 9.90 -2.14
CA ILE A 14 -14.73 8.66 -1.40
C ILE A 14 -14.99 7.50 -2.38
N LEU A 15 -15.87 7.71 -3.37
CA LEU A 15 -16.27 6.67 -4.32
C LEU A 15 -15.13 6.28 -5.27
N GLY A 16 -14.32 7.24 -5.71
CA GLY A 16 -13.18 7.01 -6.60
C GLY A 16 -12.23 5.92 -6.08
N PRO A 17 -11.56 6.12 -4.92
CA PRO A 17 -10.64 5.12 -4.38
C PRO A 17 -11.35 3.83 -3.96
N MET A 18 -12.62 3.88 -3.54
CA MET A 18 -13.38 2.68 -3.20
C MET A 18 -13.59 1.76 -4.41
N VAL A 19 -14.00 2.33 -5.56
CA VAL A 19 -14.21 1.58 -6.80
C VAL A 19 -12.90 1.06 -7.36
N ILE A 20 -11.84 1.88 -7.34
CA ILE A 20 -10.49 1.45 -7.77
C ILE A 20 -9.98 0.31 -6.88
N GLY A 21 -10.15 0.42 -5.56
CA GLY A 21 -9.79 -0.62 -4.61
C GLY A 21 -10.51 -1.93 -4.88
N LEU A 22 -11.82 -1.87 -5.16
CA LEU A 22 -12.61 -3.05 -5.51
C LEU A 22 -12.14 -3.71 -6.81
N ILE A 23 -11.89 -2.92 -7.86
CA ILE A 23 -11.39 -3.43 -9.15
C ILE A 23 -10.03 -4.12 -8.96
N LEU A 24 -9.12 -3.48 -8.23
CA LEU A 24 -7.79 -4.05 -7.95
C LEU A 24 -7.88 -5.33 -7.13
N PHE A 25 -8.77 -5.36 -6.12
CA PHE A 25 -9.00 -6.54 -5.31
C PHE A 25 -9.52 -7.72 -6.14
N VAL A 26 -10.55 -7.48 -6.95
CA VAL A 26 -11.11 -8.51 -7.85
C VAL A 26 -10.09 -8.96 -8.88
N LYS A 27 -9.31 -8.03 -9.46
CA LYS A 27 -8.24 -8.35 -10.42
C LYS A 27 -7.17 -9.23 -9.79
N THR A 28 -6.73 -8.92 -8.58
CA THR A 28 -5.76 -9.75 -7.82
C THR A 28 -6.29 -11.16 -7.60
N LEU A 29 -7.54 -11.29 -7.14
CA LEU A 29 -8.16 -12.60 -6.94
C LEU A 29 -8.30 -13.38 -8.26
N THR A 30 -8.68 -12.68 -9.33
CA THR A 30 -8.88 -13.27 -10.65
C THR A 30 -7.56 -13.77 -11.23
N THR A 31 -6.48 -12.98 -11.16
CA THR A 31 -5.14 -13.41 -11.60
C THR A 31 -4.65 -14.61 -10.80
N TYR A 32 -4.91 -14.66 -9.48
CA TYR A 32 -4.57 -15.81 -8.64
C TYR A 32 -5.33 -17.09 -9.08
N PHE A 33 -6.64 -16.99 -9.27
CA PHE A 33 -7.45 -18.11 -9.74
C PHE A 33 -7.09 -18.55 -11.16
N LEU A 34 -6.76 -17.61 -12.06
CA LEU A 34 -6.31 -17.92 -13.41
C LEU A 34 -4.97 -18.66 -13.38
N LYS A 35 -3.96 -18.15 -12.64
CA LYS A 35 -2.68 -18.85 -12.50
C LYS A 35 -2.87 -20.26 -11.96
N LYS A 36 -3.70 -20.43 -10.92
CA LYS A 36 -4.01 -21.74 -10.34
C LYS A 36 -4.66 -22.68 -11.37
N ARG A 37 -5.65 -22.20 -12.13
CA ARG A 37 -6.33 -23.01 -13.16
C ARG A 37 -5.48 -23.28 -14.40
N MET A 38 -4.54 -22.40 -14.75
CA MET A 38 -3.63 -22.62 -15.88
C MET A 38 -2.59 -23.71 -15.58
N VAL A 39 -2.11 -23.79 -14.33
CA VAL A 39 -1.23 -24.86 -13.86
C VAL A 39 -1.96 -26.21 -13.84
N GLU A 40 -3.21 -26.24 -13.36
CA GLU A 40 -4.02 -27.48 -13.29
C GLU A 40 -4.38 -28.05 -14.67
N LYS A 41 -4.47 -27.22 -15.72
CA LYS A 41 -4.87 -27.66 -17.07
C LYS A 41 -3.69 -27.98 -18.00
N GLY A 42 -2.44 -27.86 -17.55
CA GLY A 42 -1.25 -28.24 -18.34
C GLY A 42 -0.96 -27.39 -19.58
N TYR A 43 -1.56 -26.20 -19.70
CA TYR A 43 -1.44 -25.34 -20.89
C TYR A 43 -0.17 -24.47 -20.93
N VAL A 44 0.66 -24.49 -19.87
CA VAL A 44 1.86 -23.66 -19.80
C VAL A 44 3.01 -24.46 -19.21
N ASP A 45 4.14 -24.45 -19.91
CA ASP A 45 5.42 -24.96 -19.44
C ASP A 45 5.73 -24.34 -18.06
N GLN A 46 5.97 -25.20 -17.06
CA GLN A 46 6.07 -24.79 -15.65
C GLN A 46 7.21 -23.79 -15.43
N GLU A 47 8.26 -23.81 -16.27
CA GLU A 47 9.36 -22.86 -16.18
C GLU A 47 8.91 -21.44 -16.55
N SER A 48 8.10 -21.28 -17.61
CA SER A 48 7.64 -19.96 -18.04
C SER A 48 6.72 -19.29 -17.00
N VAL A 49 5.84 -20.06 -16.36
CA VAL A 49 4.98 -19.56 -15.27
C VAL A 49 5.80 -19.29 -14.01
N ALA A 50 6.78 -20.13 -13.70
CA ALA A 50 7.65 -19.95 -12.54
C ALA A 50 8.53 -18.70 -12.67
N ILE A 51 8.99 -18.36 -13.88
CA ILE A 51 9.78 -17.16 -14.15
C ILE A 51 8.90 -15.90 -13.99
N LEU A 52 7.72 -15.87 -14.63
CA LEU A 52 6.77 -14.76 -14.49
C LEU A 52 6.26 -14.59 -13.05
N ALA A 53 6.04 -15.70 -12.33
CA ALA A 53 5.66 -15.66 -10.93
C ALA A 53 6.80 -15.14 -10.04
N LYS A 54 8.06 -15.53 -10.29
CA LYS A 54 9.22 -15.02 -9.55
C LYS A 54 9.47 -13.53 -9.78
N GLU A 55 9.31 -13.04 -11.01
CA GLU A 55 9.44 -11.60 -11.30
C GLU A 55 8.34 -10.79 -10.60
N GLU A 56 7.08 -11.22 -10.72
CA GLU A 56 5.98 -10.57 -10.01
C GLU A 56 6.13 -10.66 -8.50
N GLU A 57 6.64 -11.76 -7.94
CA GLU A 57 6.81 -11.93 -6.49
C GLU A 57 7.97 -11.08 -5.95
N LYS A 58 9.06 -10.93 -6.70
CA LYS A 58 10.18 -10.05 -6.34
C LYS A 58 9.73 -8.58 -6.35
N ASP A 59 8.98 -8.18 -7.39
CA ASP A 59 8.51 -6.80 -7.54
C ASP A 59 7.38 -6.48 -6.54
N ASN A 60 6.45 -7.43 -6.30
CA ASN A 60 5.44 -7.30 -5.25
C ASN A 60 6.04 -7.34 -3.85
N LYS A 61 7.07 -8.13 -3.55
CA LYS A 61 7.71 -8.09 -2.22
C LYS A 61 8.29 -6.72 -1.94
N MET A 62 9.02 -6.15 -2.90
CA MET A 62 9.66 -4.86 -2.72
C MET A 62 8.65 -3.71 -2.64
N THR A 63 7.52 -3.82 -3.33
CA THR A 63 6.42 -2.84 -3.28
C THR A 63 5.52 -3.02 -2.05
N THR A 64 5.20 -4.25 -1.67
CA THR A 64 4.40 -4.58 -0.47
C THR A 64 5.14 -4.20 0.80
N LEU A 65 6.47 -4.35 0.83
CA LEU A 65 7.30 -3.94 1.97
C LEU A 65 7.27 -2.41 2.18
N LYS A 66 7.23 -1.62 1.10
CA LYS A 66 7.06 -0.15 1.16
C LYS A 66 5.73 0.21 1.81
N TRP A 67 4.64 -0.32 1.29
CA TRP A 67 3.30 0.03 1.76
C TRP A 67 3.00 -0.54 3.16
N GLY A 68 3.48 -1.75 3.47
CA GLY A 68 3.35 -2.34 4.81
C GLY A 68 4.04 -1.51 5.88
N LEU A 69 5.23 -0.98 5.61
CA LEU A 69 5.98 -0.16 6.57
C LEU A 69 5.32 1.22 6.76
N VAL A 70 4.82 1.83 5.68
CA VAL A 70 4.08 3.10 5.75
C VAL A 70 2.78 2.94 6.56
N VAL A 71 2.01 1.86 6.32
CA VAL A 71 0.78 1.58 7.07
C VAL A 71 1.09 1.24 8.54
N PHE A 72 2.16 0.50 8.81
CA PHE A 72 2.58 0.18 10.18
C PHE A 72 2.90 1.44 10.98
N PHE A 73 3.75 2.32 10.46
CA PHE A 73 4.10 3.57 11.15
C PHE A 73 2.95 4.58 11.19
N GLY A 74 2.14 4.66 10.14
CA GLY A 74 0.92 5.47 10.15
C GLY A 74 -0.08 5.02 11.21
N GLY A 75 -0.30 3.71 11.35
CA GLY A 75 -1.14 3.14 12.40
C GLY A 75 -0.57 3.36 13.79
N LEU A 76 0.75 3.23 13.95
CA LEU A 76 1.43 3.50 15.21
C LEU A 76 1.28 4.97 15.63
N ALA A 77 1.35 5.90 14.69
CA ALA A 77 1.09 7.32 14.94
C ALA A 77 -0.35 7.57 15.42
N LEU A 78 -1.34 6.91 14.81
CA LEU A 78 -2.74 7.02 15.23
C LEU A 78 -2.95 6.51 16.66
N ILE A 79 -2.31 5.39 17.02
CA ILE A 79 -2.34 4.87 18.39
C ILE A 79 -1.73 5.89 19.35
N ILE A 80 -0.58 6.50 19.03
CA ILE A 80 0.05 7.52 19.87
C ILE A 80 -0.85 8.75 20.04
N LEU A 81 -1.55 9.16 18.99
CA LEU A 81 -2.43 10.33 19.03
C LEU A 81 -3.66 10.14 19.91
N GLU A 82 -4.14 8.91 20.09
CA GLU A 82 -5.23 8.60 21.02
C GLU A 82 -4.82 8.86 22.49
N PHE A 83 -3.54 8.72 22.82
CA PHE A 83 -3.02 8.93 24.18
C PHE A 83 -2.65 10.39 24.49
N ILE A 84 -2.64 11.26 23.49
CA ILE A 84 -2.30 12.68 23.65
C ILE A 84 -3.58 13.50 23.64
N ASP A 85 -3.85 14.20 24.73
CA ASP A 85 -4.94 15.18 24.78
C ASP A 85 -4.47 16.47 24.07
N TYR A 86 -4.97 16.73 22.86
CA TYR A 86 -4.60 17.89 22.06
C TYR A 86 -5.82 18.76 21.76
N GLY A 87 -5.63 20.08 21.83
CA GLY A 87 -6.68 21.05 21.49
C GLY A 87 -7.04 21.01 19.99
N PRO A 88 -8.28 21.37 19.62
CA PRO A 88 -8.81 21.24 18.25
C PRO A 88 -8.05 22.04 17.17
N GLU A 89 -7.25 23.03 17.56
CA GLU A 89 -6.43 23.89 16.68
C GLU A 89 -4.93 23.53 16.74
N SER A 90 -4.55 22.43 17.40
CA SER A 90 -3.14 22.10 17.61
C SER A 90 -2.53 21.47 16.36
N PRO A 91 -1.36 21.94 15.86
CA PRO A 91 -0.65 21.33 14.74
C PRO A 91 0.06 20.01 15.10
N LEU A 92 0.02 19.64 16.38
CA LEU A 92 0.72 18.50 16.97
C LEU A 92 0.34 17.14 16.35
N PRO A 93 -0.94 16.85 16.04
CA PRO A 93 -1.34 15.59 15.41
C PRO A 93 -0.74 15.37 14.04
N TYR A 94 -0.74 16.44 13.23
CA TYR A 94 -0.17 16.41 11.88
C TYR A 94 1.35 16.22 11.92
N GLY A 95 2.03 16.83 12.89
CA GLY A 95 3.47 16.66 13.11
C GLY A 95 3.84 15.22 13.49
N VAL A 96 3.13 14.62 14.46
CA VAL A 96 3.38 13.23 14.89
C VAL A 96 3.13 12.23 13.75
N PHE A 97 2.08 12.46 12.97
CA PHE A 97 1.79 11.64 11.80
C PHE A 97 2.88 11.76 10.73
N ALA A 98 3.28 12.98 10.36
CA ALA A 98 4.32 13.22 9.37
C ALA A 98 5.69 12.64 9.80
N LEU A 99 6.05 12.77 11.08
CA LEU A 99 7.28 12.18 11.62
C LEU A 99 7.27 10.66 11.57
N SER A 100 6.16 10.03 11.93
CA SER A 100 6.04 8.56 11.87
C SER A 100 6.11 8.04 10.44
N VAL A 101 5.42 8.69 9.49
CA VAL A 101 5.48 8.32 8.07
C VAL A 101 6.90 8.48 7.53
N SER A 102 7.58 9.57 7.87
CA SER A 102 8.99 9.80 7.49
C SER A 102 9.91 8.72 8.06
N LEU A 103 9.70 8.30 9.32
CA LEU A 103 10.41 7.17 9.94
C LEU A 103 10.19 5.86 9.18
N GLY A 104 8.96 5.59 8.74
CA GLY A 104 8.65 4.45 7.88
C GLY A 104 9.40 4.49 6.56
N PHE A 105 9.48 5.65 5.90
CA PHE A 105 10.27 5.82 4.68
C PHE A 105 11.79 5.66 4.91
N LEU A 106 12.30 6.17 6.03
CA LEU A 106 13.72 6.10 6.37
C LEU A 106 14.15 4.66 6.66
N LEU A 107 13.32 3.90 7.36
CA LEU A 107 13.54 2.47 7.60
C LEU A 107 13.45 1.66 6.30
N HIS A 108 12.51 1.98 5.41
CA HIS A 108 12.48 1.36 4.08
C HIS A 108 13.78 1.63 3.32
N PHE A 109 14.27 2.87 3.34
CA PHE A 109 15.52 3.23 2.67
C PHE A 109 16.73 2.50 3.26
N LEU A 110 16.79 2.34 4.60
CA LEU A 110 17.86 1.56 5.24
C LEU A 110 17.81 0.08 4.88
N ILE A 111 16.62 -0.53 4.85
CA ILE A 111 16.43 -1.94 4.46
C ILE A 111 16.81 -2.14 2.99
N SER A 112 16.35 -1.24 2.11
CA SER A 112 16.65 -1.28 0.68
C SER A 112 18.12 -0.94 0.37
N GLY A 113 18.72 0.00 1.11
CA GLY A 113 20.11 0.44 0.92
C GLY A 113 21.13 -0.53 1.51
N GLY A 114 20.79 -1.26 2.58
CA GLY A 114 21.59 -2.37 3.10
C GLY A 114 21.60 -3.59 2.18
N LEU A 115 20.53 -3.79 1.40
CA LEU A 115 20.43 -4.85 0.39
C LEU A 115 21.23 -4.58 -0.88
N ASN A 116 21.54 -3.31 -1.21
CA ASN A 116 22.28 -2.92 -2.42
C ASN A 116 23.81 -2.90 -2.25
N LYS A 117 24.33 -3.41 -1.12
CA LYS A 117 25.77 -3.44 -0.81
C LYS A 117 26.36 -4.86 -0.81
N LYS A 118 25.62 -5.82 -1.35
CA LYS A 118 26.03 -7.22 -1.54
C LYS A 118 25.78 -7.64 -2.99
N ASP A 119 26.34 -6.87 -3.93
CA ASP A 119 26.67 -7.34 -5.27
C ASP A 119 28.07 -6.81 -5.61
#